data_AF-A0A939KNZ1-F1
#
_entry.id   AF-A0A939KNZ1-F1
#
_cell.length_a   1.000
_cell.length_b   1.000
_cell.length_c   1.000
_cell.angle_alpha   90.00
_cell.angle_beta   90.00
_cell.angle_gamma   90.00
#
_symmetry.space_group_name_H-M   'P 1'
#
loop_
_entity.id
_entity.type
_entity.pdbx_description
1 polymer ?
#
loop_
_entity_poly.entity_id
_entity_poly.type
_entity_poly.pdbx_seq_one_letter_code
_entity_poly.pdbx_strand_id
1 'polypeptide(L)'
;MPRRRTIPTPKVISYEAMSGPQRDHAMKAILSVVRDALQRGPHTALELRAGVPRDLLGAFAPVLETMITAGEVAAVGHSVYVKVPWMPQTRRVEGNATRDLILGTLSTTMKSGATADELSHELFVPVAQVRVALTELENAGLIHETHHAGRYRMLSLRQARHVRRGAAGRFFADVRHG
;
A
#
# COMPACT_ATOMS: atom_id res chain seq x y z
N MET A 1 -17.97 43.70 -33.28
CA MET A 1 -17.38 43.09 -32.06
C MET A 1 -17.26 41.59 -32.26
N PRO A 2 -16.06 40.98 -32.18
CA PRO A 2 -15.94 39.53 -32.34
C PRO A 2 -16.53 38.82 -31.12
N ARG A 3 -17.47 37.89 -31.35
CA ARG A 3 -18.04 37.01 -30.33
C ARG A 3 -16.90 36.20 -29.70
N ARG A 4 -16.64 36.42 -28.40
CA ARG A 4 -15.77 35.53 -27.60
C ARG A 4 -16.29 34.10 -27.73
N ARG A 5 -15.50 33.22 -28.33
CA ARG A 5 -15.72 31.76 -28.24
C ARG A 5 -15.65 31.39 -26.76
N THR A 6 -16.80 31.11 -26.16
CA THR A 6 -16.87 30.45 -24.84
C THR A 6 -16.28 29.07 -25.01
N ILE A 7 -15.06 28.86 -24.51
CA ILE A 7 -14.46 27.53 -24.43
C ILE A 7 -15.40 26.70 -23.55
N PRO A 8 -15.95 25.57 -24.04
CA PRO A 8 -16.85 24.76 -23.24
C PRO A 8 -16.10 24.30 -21.99
N THR A 9 -16.57 24.73 -20.82
CA THR A 9 -16.02 24.25 -19.55
C THR A 9 -16.21 22.74 -19.46
N PRO A 10 -15.16 21.98 -19.11
CA PRO A 10 -15.28 20.54 -18.96
C PRO A 10 -16.38 20.21 -17.95
N LYS A 11 -17.35 19.39 -18.38
CA LYS A 11 -18.46 18.97 -17.53
C LYS A 11 -17.94 17.94 -16.53
N VAL A 12 -18.21 18.15 -15.25
CA VAL A 12 -17.91 17.14 -14.22
C VAL A 12 -18.87 15.97 -14.41
N ILE A 13 -18.32 14.77 -14.59
CA ILE A 13 -19.07 13.51 -14.69
C ILE A 13 -18.92 12.77 -13.36
N SER A 14 -19.99 12.18 -12.81
CA SER A 14 -19.89 11.37 -11.59
C SER A 14 -19.10 10.09 -11.86
N TYR A 15 -18.39 9.56 -10.85
CA TYR A 15 -17.59 8.34 -11.01
C TYR A 15 -18.39 7.14 -11.53
N GLU A 16 -19.64 6.99 -11.10
CA GLU A 16 -20.56 5.93 -11.55
C GLU A 16 -20.85 6.02 -13.04
N ALA A 17 -20.96 7.23 -13.59
CA ALA A 17 -21.22 7.48 -15.00
C ALA A 17 -19.95 7.48 -15.87
N MET A 18 -18.75 7.34 -15.28
CA MET A 18 -17.51 7.19 -16.02
C MET A 18 -17.37 5.76 -16.58
N SER A 19 -16.87 5.65 -17.81
CA SER A 19 -16.45 4.38 -18.39
C SER A 19 -15.19 3.82 -17.71
N GLY A 20 -14.91 2.52 -17.86
CA GLY A 20 -13.70 1.89 -17.32
C GLY A 20 -12.40 2.65 -17.65
N PRO A 21 -12.14 2.99 -18.93
CA PRO A 21 -10.96 3.77 -19.30
C PRO A 21 -10.91 5.17 -18.67
N GLN A 22 -12.06 5.82 -18.49
CA GLN A 22 -12.13 7.12 -17.80
C GLN A 22 -11.80 6.98 -16.32
N ARG A 23 -12.27 5.91 -15.67
CA ARG A 23 -11.94 5.62 -14.27
C ARG A 23 -10.44 5.32 -14.10
N ASP A 24 -9.84 4.54 -15.00
CA ASP A 24 -8.41 4.23 -14.97
C ASP A 24 -7.54 5.48 -15.16
N HIS A 25 -7.94 6.36 -16.09
CA HIS A 25 -7.29 7.65 -16.30
C HIS A 25 -7.43 8.55 -15.06
N ALA A 26 -8.64 8.68 -14.53
CA ALA A 26 -8.91 9.49 -13.35
C ALA A 26 -8.12 8.98 -12.14
N MET A 27 -8.09 7.66 -11.92
CA MET A 27 -7.31 7.01 -10.88
C MET A 27 -5.82 7.38 -10.98
N LYS A 28 -5.19 7.18 -12.15
CA LYS A 28 -3.77 7.50 -12.34
C LYS A 28 -3.47 8.98 -12.10
N ALA A 29 -4.30 9.88 -12.63
CA ALA A 29 -4.11 11.31 -12.51
C ALA A 29 -4.28 11.80 -11.07
N ILE A 30 -5.35 11.39 -10.39
CA ILE A 30 -5.63 11.80 -9.00
C ILE A 30 -4.58 11.22 -8.05
N LEU A 31 -4.17 9.95 -8.23
CA LEU A 31 -3.08 9.36 -7.44
C LEU A 31 -1.80 10.18 -7.53
N SER A 32 -1.42 10.65 -8.72
CA SER A 32 -0.23 11.50 -8.89
C SER A 32 -0.39 12.81 -8.12
N VAL A 33 -1.48 13.54 -8.35
CA VAL A 33 -1.75 14.84 -7.72
C VAL A 33 -1.72 14.73 -6.18
N VAL A 34 -2.41 13.73 -5.62
CA VAL A 34 -2.48 13.55 -4.17
C VAL A 34 -1.12 13.18 -3.61
N ARG A 35 -0.36 12.29 -4.25
CA ARG A 35 0.98 11.91 -3.78
C ARG A 35 1.95 13.09 -3.84
N ASP A 36 1.93 13.87 -4.92
CA ASP A 36 2.81 15.04 -5.09
C ASP A 36 2.48 16.15 -4.10
N ALA A 37 1.20 16.34 -3.77
CA ALA A 37 0.78 17.24 -2.70
C ALA A 37 1.27 16.74 -1.33
N LEU A 38 0.99 15.49 -0.98
CA LEU A 38 1.32 14.95 0.34
C LEU A 38 2.83 14.74 0.57
N GLN A 39 3.66 14.72 -0.48
CA GLN A 39 5.11 14.83 -0.35
C GLN A 39 5.56 16.15 0.28
N ARG A 40 4.80 17.24 0.09
CA ARG A 40 5.11 18.57 0.61
C ARG A 40 4.60 18.79 2.04
N GLY A 41 3.80 17.87 2.57
CA GLY A 41 3.28 17.92 3.94
C GLY A 41 1.81 17.51 4.05
N PRO A 42 1.20 17.66 5.25
CA PRO A 42 -0.22 17.43 5.47
C PRO A 42 -1.09 18.37 4.63
N HIS A 43 -2.19 17.85 4.08
CA HIS A 43 -3.16 18.63 3.30
C HIS A 43 -4.58 18.24 3.66
N THR A 44 -5.50 19.19 3.57
CA THR A 44 -6.93 18.91 3.68
C THR A 44 -7.49 18.27 2.40
N ALA A 45 -8.64 17.59 2.51
CA ALA A 45 -9.33 17.06 1.32
C ALA A 45 -9.63 18.15 0.26
N LEU A 46 -9.93 19.39 0.70
CA LEU A 46 -10.22 20.49 -0.22
C LEU A 46 -8.95 20.99 -0.94
N GLU A 47 -7.82 21.06 -0.24
CA GLU A 47 -6.54 21.43 -0.85
C GLU A 47 -6.05 20.36 -1.83
N LEU A 48 -6.23 19.08 -1.50
CA LEU A 48 -5.96 17.97 -2.42
C LEU A 48 -6.86 18.02 -3.66
N ARG A 49 -8.17 18.27 -3.46
CA ARG A 49 -9.16 18.39 -4.53
C ARG A 49 -8.88 19.57 -5.47
N ALA A 50 -8.36 20.68 -4.94
CA ALA A 50 -8.05 21.87 -5.73
C ALA A 50 -6.96 21.62 -6.79
N GLY A 51 -6.08 20.64 -6.56
CA GLY A 51 -5.07 20.22 -7.54
C GLY A 51 -5.58 19.28 -8.64
N VAL A 52 -6.82 18.79 -8.55
CA VAL A 52 -7.38 17.81 -9.48
C VAL A 52 -8.06 18.50 -10.67
N PRO A 53 -7.78 18.05 -11.92
CA PRO A 53 -8.48 18.57 -13.11
C PRO A 53 -10.01 18.50 -12.98
N ARG A 54 -10.69 19.54 -13.47
CA ARG A 54 -12.13 19.73 -13.24
C ARG A 54 -12.98 18.57 -13.75
N ASP A 55 -12.61 18.01 -14.90
CA ASP A 55 -13.23 16.85 -15.54
C ASP A 55 -13.11 15.56 -14.71
N LEU A 56 -12.12 15.46 -13.82
CA LEU A 56 -11.86 14.30 -12.97
C LEU A 56 -12.45 14.42 -11.57
N LEU A 57 -13.02 15.58 -11.20
CA LEU A 57 -13.49 15.84 -9.84
C LEU A 57 -14.54 14.84 -9.33
N GLY A 58 -15.33 14.24 -10.23
CA GLY A 58 -16.31 13.22 -9.83
C GLY A 58 -15.68 11.91 -9.35
N ALA A 59 -14.41 11.65 -9.68
CA ALA A 59 -13.65 10.48 -9.24
C ALA A 59 -12.81 10.74 -7.97
N PHE A 60 -12.71 12.00 -7.51
CA PHE A 60 -11.79 12.37 -6.43
C PHE A 60 -12.06 11.61 -5.12
N ALA A 61 -13.30 11.61 -4.64
CA ALA A 61 -13.64 10.97 -3.37
C ALA A 61 -13.44 9.43 -3.41
N PRO A 62 -13.94 8.69 -4.42
CA PRO A 62 -13.68 7.24 -4.53
C PRO A 62 -12.20 6.88 -4.63
N VAL A 63 -11.39 7.68 -5.33
CA VAL A 63 -9.95 7.45 -5.45
C VAL A 63 -9.25 7.72 -4.11
N LEU A 64 -9.58 8.82 -3.44
CA LEU A 64 -9.03 9.13 -2.12
C LEU A 64 -9.39 8.05 -1.09
N GLU A 65 -10.63 7.55 -1.12
CA GLU A 65 -11.06 6.42 -0.28
C GLU A 65 -10.25 5.15 -0.60
N THR A 66 -10.02 4.84 -1.88
CA THR A 66 -9.16 3.73 -2.28
C THR A 66 -7.75 3.86 -1.71
N MET A 67 -7.17 5.06 -1.71
CA MET A 67 -5.85 5.32 -1.12
C MET A 67 -5.84 5.14 0.40
N ILE A 68 -6.91 5.54 1.09
CA ILE A 68 -7.07 5.35 2.54
C ILE A 68 -7.20 3.87 2.86
N THR A 69 -8.07 3.13 2.16
CA THR A 69 -8.25 1.69 2.33
C THR A 69 -6.99 0.91 1.99
N ALA A 70 -6.20 1.38 1.03
CA ALA A 70 -4.90 0.80 0.70
C ALA A 70 -3.79 1.14 1.71
N GLY A 71 -4.05 2.05 2.65
CA GLY A 71 -3.07 2.52 3.64
C GLY A 71 -2.02 3.47 3.07
N GLU A 72 -2.18 3.97 1.84
CA GLU A 72 -1.25 4.92 1.23
C GLU A 72 -1.36 6.32 1.86
N VAL A 73 -2.54 6.64 2.39
CA VAL A 73 -2.87 7.93 3.00
C VAL A 73 -3.60 7.68 4.31
N ALA A 74 -3.24 8.44 5.35
CA ALA A 74 -3.91 8.39 6.64
C ALA A 74 -4.59 9.74 6.94
N ALA A 75 -5.77 9.68 7.56
CA ALA A 75 -6.41 10.84 8.16
C ALA A 75 -5.89 10.99 9.59
N VAL A 76 -5.23 12.11 9.89
CA VAL A 76 -4.62 12.39 11.22
C VAL A 76 -5.44 13.37 12.06
N GLY A 77 -6.62 13.76 11.56
CA GLY A 77 -7.58 14.66 12.20
C GLY A 77 -8.80 14.89 11.31
N HIS A 78 -9.65 15.87 11.63
CA HIS A 78 -10.77 16.24 10.79
C HIS A 78 -10.28 16.73 9.43
N SER A 79 -10.52 15.93 8.38
CA SER A 79 -10.26 16.26 6.99
C SER A 79 -8.79 16.53 6.62
N VAL A 80 -7.82 16.25 7.51
CA VAL A 80 -6.38 16.40 7.24
C VAL A 80 -5.78 15.04 6.91
N TYR A 81 -5.16 14.97 5.74
CA TYR A 81 -4.55 13.79 5.17
C TYR A 81 -3.04 13.95 5.13
N VAL A 82 -2.34 12.87 5.44
CA VAL A 82 -0.89 12.77 5.33
C VAL A 82 -0.53 11.59 4.47
N LYS A 83 0.56 11.72 3.71
CA LYS A 83 1.20 10.56 3.10
C LYS A 83 1.59 9.62 4.21
N VAL A 84 1.26 8.35 4.07
CA VAL A 84 1.83 7.30 4.90
C VAL A 84 3.22 7.01 4.34
N PRO A 85 4.31 7.45 4.99
CA PRO A 85 5.64 7.49 4.36
C PRO A 85 6.19 6.12 3.94
N TRP A 86 5.60 5.03 4.44
CA TRP A 86 6.06 3.64 4.26
C TRP A 86 5.27 2.80 3.25
N MET A 87 4.21 3.35 2.62
CA MET A 87 3.42 2.64 1.59
C MET A 87 3.43 3.40 0.25
N PRO A 88 4.56 3.41 -0.50
CA PRO A 88 4.52 3.90 -1.87
C PRO A 88 3.96 2.80 -2.79
N GLN A 89 2.76 3.01 -3.34
CA GLN A 89 2.15 2.22 -4.42
C GLN A 89 1.96 0.73 -4.08
N THR A 90 1.04 0.40 -3.17
CA THR A 90 0.72 -1.00 -2.88
C THR A 90 -0.76 -1.30 -3.03
N ARG A 91 -1.06 -2.45 -3.64
CA ARG A 91 -2.37 -3.09 -3.56
C ARG A 91 -2.72 -3.31 -2.09
N ARG A 92 -4.01 -3.21 -1.78
CA ARG A 92 -4.60 -3.44 -0.44
C ARG A 92 -3.90 -4.60 0.28
N VAL A 93 -3.26 -4.31 1.40
CA VAL A 93 -2.76 -5.34 2.32
C VAL A 93 -3.85 -5.57 3.34
N GLU A 94 -4.58 -6.67 3.22
CA GLU A 94 -5.45 -7.13 4.30
C GLU A 94 -4.56 -7.62 5.45
N GLY A 95 -4.69 -6.99 6.61
CA GLY A 95 -3.97 -7.41 7.82
C GLY A 95 -4.28 -8.87 8.12
N ASN A 96 -3.25 -9.70 8.22
CA ASN A 96 -3.38 -11.11 8.52
C ASN A 96 -2.36 -11.43 9.62
N ALA A 97 -2.87 -11.53 10.85
CA ALA A 97 -2.04 -11.71 12.05
C ALA A 97 -1.10 -12.93 11.92
N THR A 98 -1.56 -14.01 11.29
CA THR A 98 -0.72 -15.20 11.06
C THR A 98 0.44 -14.90 10.12
N ARG A 99 0.19 -14.19 9.01
CA ARG A 99 1.26 -13.77 8.08
C ARG A 99 2.24 -12.81 8.75
N ASP A 100 1.73 -11.86 9.52
CA ASP A 100 2.55 -10.85 10.19
C ASP A 100 3.44 -11.48 11.28
N LEU A 101 2.92 -12.44 12.05
CA LEU A 101 3.67 -13.21 13.03
C LEU A 101 4.78 -14.04 12.37
N ILE A 102 4.44 -14.76 11.29
CA ILE A 102 5.42 -15.56 10.53
C ILE A 102 6.52 -14.67 9.95
N LEU A 103 6.17 -13.54 9.34
CA LEU A 103 7.13 -12.59 8.78
C LEU A 103 8.03 -11.99 9.87
N GLY A 104 7.45 -11.66 11.02
CA GLY A 104 8.16 -11.21 12.20
C GLY A 104 9.19 -12.24 12.69
N THR A 105 8.78 -13.49 12.87
CA THR A 105 9.65 -14.59 13.30
C THR A 105 10.74 -14.91 12.29
N LEU A 106 10.43 -14.95 10.98
CA LEU A 106 11.44 -15.17 9.95
C LEU A 106 12.46 -14.01 9.84
N SER A 107 12.04 -12.79 10.22
CA SER A 107 12.95 -11.64 10.28
C SER A 107 14.00 -11.73 11.40
N THR A 108 13.75 -12.55 12.43
CA THR A 108 14.68 -12.79 13.55
C THR A 108 15.54 -14.04 13.33
N THR A 109 15.06 -15.04 12.57
CA THR A 109 15.71 -16.35 12.33
C THR A 109 16.39 -16.48 10.94
N MET A 110 17.05 -15.41 10.49
CA MET A 110 17.44 -15.25 9.07
C MET A 110 18.42 -16.26 8.46
N LYS A 111 19.31 -16.90 9.24
CA LYS A 111 20.38 -17.73 8.66
C LYS A 111 19.91 -19.14 8.32
N SER A 112 19.17 -19.77 9.25
CA SER A 112 18.61 -21.10 9.02
C SER A 112 17.29 -21.02 8.27
N GLY A 113 16.47 -19.99 8.51
CA GLY A 113 15.05 -20.07 8.18
C GLY A 113 14.30 -21.03 9.11
N ALA A 114 13.02 -21.23 8.87
CA ALA A 114 12.16 -22.11 9.69
C ALA A 114 11.22 -22.95 8.82
N THR A 115 10.88 -24.15 9.30
CA THR A 115 9.83 -24.99 8.69
C THR A 115 8.44 -24.60 9.18
N ALA A 116 7.40 -25.09 8.49
CA ALA A 116 6.02 -24.88 8.94
C ALA A 116 5.75 -25.47 10.33
N ASP A 117 6.33 -26.62 10.66
CA ASP A 117 6.19 -27.27 11.97
C ASP A 117 6.90 -26.48 13.07
N GLU A 118 8.09 -25.95 12.81
CA GLU A 118 8.82 -25.08 13.73
C GLU A 118 8.05 -23.79 14.02
N LEU A 119 7.56 -23.11 12.98
CA LEU A 119 6.76 -21.90 13.10
C LEU A 119 5.41 -22.15 13.79
N SER A 120 4.77 -23.29 13.51
CA SER A 120 3.52 -23.69 14.16
C SER A 120 3.70 -23.87 15.66
N HIS A 121 4.78 -24.54 16.07
CA HIS A 121 5.10 -24.76 17.47
C HIS A 121 5.50 -23.45 18.17
N GLU A 122 6.31 -22.60 17.54
CA GLU A 122 6.76 -21.33 18.12
C GLU A 122 5.63 -20.30 18.25
N LEU A 123 4.75 -20.22 17.25
CA LEU A 123 3.68 -19.23 17.20
C LEU A 123 2.35 -19.73 17.76
N PHE A 124 2.26 -21.01 18.13
CA PHE A 124 1.03 -21.68 18.56
C PHE A 124 -0.12 -21.54 17.53
N VAL A 125 0.23 -21.58 16.24
CA VAL A 125 -0.72 -21.50 15.11
C VAL A 125 -0.83 -22.88 14.44
N PRO A 126 -2.02 -23.36 14.03
CA PRO A 126 -2.15 -24.64 13.33
C PRO A 126 -1.26 -24.74 12.08
N VAL A 127 -0.55 -25.86 11.91
CA VAL A 127 0.38 -26.09 10.79
C VAL A 127 -0.24 -25.82 9.42
N ALA A 128 -1.52 -26.15 9.24
CA ALA A 128 -2.23 -25.93 7.98
C ALA A 128 -2.33 -24.43 7.65
N GLN A 129 -2.60 -23.59 8.65
CA GLN A 129 -2.66 -22.13 8.49
C GLN A 129 -1.27 -21.54 8.23
N VAL A 130 -0.24 -22.08 8.89
CA VAL A 130 1.16 -21.68 8.65
C VAL A 130 1.56 -21.98 7.21
N ARG A 131 1.23 -23.16 6.68
CA ARG A 131 1.52 -23.53 5.29
C ARG A 131 0.84 -22.59 4.29
N VAL A 132 -0.45 -22.29 4.48
CA VAL A 132 -1.17 -21.34 3.62
C VAL A 132 -0.50 -19.97 3.65
N ALA A 133 -0.17 -19.47 4.85
CA ALA A 133 0.49 -18.17 5.00
C ALA A 133 1.90 -18.14 4.38
N LEU A 134 2.68 -19.22 4.48
CA LEU A 134 3.99 -19.34 3.83
C LEU A 134 3.86 -19.30 2.30
N THR A 135 2.93 -20.06 1.72
CA THR A 135 2.65 -20.01 0.27
C THR A 135 2.28 -18.60 -0.18
N GLU A 136 1.45 -17.90 0.58
CA GLU A 136 1.02 -16.54 0.25
C GLU A 136 2.16 -15.52 0.36
N LEU A 137 3.00 -15.63 1.39
CA LEU A 137 4.17 -14.76 1.58
C LEU A 137 5.26 -15.01 0.53
N GLU A 138 5.43 -16.26 0.09
CA GLU A 138 6.34 -16.62 -1.01
C GLU A 138 5.82 -16.10 -2.35
N ASN A 139 4.53 -16.30 -2.65
CA ASN A 139 3.88 -15.74 -3.84
C ASN A 139 3.93 -14.21 -3.88
N ALA A 140 3.94 -13.56 -2.70
CA ALA A 140 4.10 -12.11 -2.57
C ALA A 140 5.56 -11.64 -2.71
N GLY A 141 6.53 -12.56 -2.83
CA GLY A 141 7.95 -12.23 -2.94
C GLY A 141 8.50 -11.57 -1.68
N LEU A 142 8.07 -12.03 -0.49
CA LEU A 142 8.56 -11.54 0.81
C LEU A 142 9.50 -12.54 1.49
N ILE A 143 9.29 -13.83 1.24
CA ILE A 143 10.12 -14.94 1.72
C ILE A 143 10.45 -15.85 0.55
N HIS A 144 11.38 -16.77 0.77
CA HIS A 144 11.67 -17.84 -0.19
C HIS A 144 12.05 -19.13 0.51
N GLU A 145 11.80 -20.24 -0.15
CA GLU A 145 12.33 -21.54 0.25
C GLU A 145 13.87 -21.56 0.16
N THR A 146 14.50 -22.14 1.17
CA THR A 146 15.96 -22.35 1.20
C THR A 146 16.35 -23.53 0.31
N HIS A 147 17.66 -23.83 0.25
CA HIS A 147 18.13 -25.06 -0.39
C HIS A 147 17.66 -26.34 0.32
N HIS A 148 17.16 -26.24 1.56
CA HIS A 148 16.46 -27.31 2.24
C HIS A 148 14.97 -27.19 2.01
N ALA A 149 14.39 -28.21 1.39
CA ALA A 149 12.95 -28.27 1.11
C ALA A 149 12.12 -28.13 2.39
N GLY A 150 11.04 -27.35 2.31
CA GLY A 150 10.10 -27.04 3.38
C GLY A 150 10.58 -26.00 4.40
N ARG A 151 11.77 -25.40 4.21
CA ARG A 151 12.34 -24.41 5.12
C ARG A 151 12.40 -23.04 4.45
N TYR A 152 11.82 -22.03 5.07
CA TYR A 152 11.64 -20.70 4.50
C TYR A 152 12.43 -19.64 5.27
N ARG A 153 12.89 -18.61 4.56
CA ARG A 153 13.53 -17.44 5.18
C ARG A 153 13.20 -16.15 4.42
N MET A 154 13.53 -15.03 5.02
CA MET A 154 13.43 -13.72 4.38
C MET A 154 14.32 -13.63 3.13
N LEU A 155 13.82 -13.04 2.06
CA LEU A 155 14.54 -12.84 0.80
C LEU A 155 15.83 -12.03 0.93
N SER A 156 15.87 -11.07 1.85
CA SER A 156 17.10 -10.32 2.10
C SER A 156 17.26 -9.85 3.54
N LEU A 157 18.53 -9.76 3.97
CA LEU A 157 18.94 -9.13 5.23
C LEU A 157 18.45 -7.68 5.35
N ARG A 158 18.31 -6.98 4.21
CA ARG A 158 17.86 -5.58 4.15
C ARG A 158 16.36 -5.46 4.45
N GLN A 159 15.52 -6.33 3.89
CA GLN A 159 14.07 -6.40 4.17
C GLN A 159 13.82 -6.76 5.64
N ALA A 160 14.51 -7.76 6.17
CA ALA A 160 14.30 -8.19 7.55
C ALA A 160 14.84 -7.18 8.59
N ARG A 161 15.87 -6.40 8.27
CA ARG A 161 16.25 -5.22 9.08
C ARG A 161 15.17 -4.13 9.03
N HIS A 162 14.46 -3.98 7.91
CA HIS A 162 13.38 -3.01 7.77
C HIS A 162 12.13 -3.40 8.56
N VAL A 163 11.69 -4.66 8.48
CA VAL A 163 10.60 -5.19 9.31
C VAL A 163 10.86 -4.89 10.80
N ARG A 164 12.09 -5.18 11.28
CA ARG A 164 12.48 -4.97 12.68
C ARG A 164 12.64 -3.51 13.10
N ARG A 165 13.33 -2.69 12.29
CA ARG A 165 13.52 -1.26 12.60
C ARG A 165 12.22 -0.49 12.56
N GLY A 166 11.37 -0.87 11.63
CA GLY A 166 10.02 -0.41 11.58
C GLY A 166 9.29 -0.61 12.91
N ALA A 167 9.14 -1.87 13.32
CA ALA A 167 8.43 -2.22 14.54
C ALA A 167 8.96 -1.52 15.80
N ALA A 168 10.29 -1.33 15.90
CA ALA A 168 10.94 -0.69 17.06
C ALA A 168 10.93 0.85 17.03
N GLY A 169 10.93 1.48 15.85
CA GLY A 169 11.13 2.92 15.70
C GLY A 169 9.85 3.74 15.51
N ARG A 170 8.70 3.12 15.21
CA ARG A 170 7.51 3.83 14.67
C ARG A 170 7.82 4.70 13.44
N PHE A 171 8.94 4.44 12.77
CA PHE A 171 9.43 5.07 11.55
C PHE A 171 9.78 3.95 10.58
N PHE A 172 9.20 3.98 9.39
CA PHE A 172 9.34 2.91 8.41
C PHE A 172 9.65 3.56 7.05
N ALA A 173 10.81 3.26 6.46
CA ALA A 173 11.19 3.66 5.11
C ALA A 173 11.04 2.44 4.19
N ASP A 174 10.77 2.62 2.90
CA ASP A 174 10.69 1.50 1.96
C ASP A 174 12.07 1.14 1.38
N VAL A 175 12.34 -0.16 1.31
CA VAL A 175 13.42 -0.78 0.55
C VAL A 175 12.85 -1.18 -0.79
N ARG A 176 13.01 -0.31 -1.78
CA ARG A 176 12.99 -0.79 -3.16
C ARG A 176 14.39 -1.24 -3.57
N HIS A 177 14.41 -2.45 -4.10
CA HIS A 177 15.48 -2.98 -4.93
C HIS A 177 15.67 -2.06 -6.14
N GLY A 178 16.86 -1.48 -6.24
CA GLY A 178 17.67 -1.55 -7.45
C GLY A 178 18.70 -2.65 -7.24
#